data_AF-A0A939YDQ0-F1
#
_entry.id   AF-A0A939YDQ0-F1
#
_cell.length_a   1.000
_cell.length_b   1.000
_cell.length_c   1.000
_cell.angle_alpha   90.00
_cell.angle_beta   90.00
_cell.angle_gamma   90.00
#
_symmetry.space_group_name_H-M   'P 1'
#
loop_
_entity.id
_entity.type
_entity.pdbx_description
1 polymer ?
#
loop_
_entity_poly.entity_id
_entity_poly.type
_entity_poly.pdbx_seq_one_letter_code
_entity_poly.pdbx_strand_id
1 'polypeptide(L)'
;MEARKVLLNQVTINAHDRFVTVDEFRFQMWGAADGEASLRFWGVAHRERTYKSDMNNRKVIFRAEKRMITLGRGINYKSNPDAAGCIVRTYIFYPVVLAFYENKEGVLELAAFTPRWLTSGLAISTVVRKFEKAMDGVIERMDPEDKSLSEKIHDFFEKKKKKRQENKDKRRKQKISKRIDDNIDKEVERAIDNMKNKADGVETNDSQVDKDIAEVLNADWND
;
A
#
# COMPACT_ATOMS: atom_id res chain seq x y z
N MET A 1 -16.44 9.93 25.72
CA MET A 1 -17.37 9.79 24.56
C MET A 1 -17.65 11.16 23.89
N GLU A 2 -16.68 12.09 23.88
CA GLU A 2 -16.88 13.45 23.36
C GLU A 2 -16.74 13.54 21.84
N ALA A 3 -15.81 12.79 21.24
CA ALA A 3 -15.65 12.74 19.79
C ALA A 3 -16.95 12.35 19.07
N ARG A 4 -17.76 11.45 19.66
CA ARG A 4 -19.09 11.08 19.13
C ARG A 4 -20.04 12.28 19.14
N LYS A 5 -20.08 13.07 20.21
CA LYS A 5 -20.91 14.29 20.30
C LYS A 5 -20.48 15.31 19.25
N VAL A 6 -19.17 15.48 19.06
CA VAL A 6 -18.63 16.34 18.00
C VAL A 6 -19.02 15.84 16.61
N LEU A 7 -18.97 14.53 16.35
CA LEU A 7 -19.39 13.94 15.07
C LEU A 7 -20.91 14.02 14.83
N LEU A 8 -21.72 14.01 15.89
CA LEU A 8 -23.15 14.35 15.84
C LEU A 8 -23.37 15.87 15.79
N ASN A 9 -22.30 16.68 15.79
CA ASN A 9 -22.29 18.14 15.83
C ASN A 9 -23.17 18.69 17.00
N GLN A 10 -23.21 17.95 18.11
CA GLN A 10 -23.72 18.39 19.41
C GLN A 10 -22.68 19.33 20.06
N VAL A 11 -22.37 20.42 19.36
CA VAL A 11 -21.35 21.39 19.74
C VAL A 11 -21.88 22.81 19.65
N THR A 12 -21.36 23.68 20.50
CA THR A 12 -21.52 25.14 20.40
C THR A 12 -20.17 25.78 20.16
N ILE A 13 -20.19 26.97 19.57
CA ILE A 13 -18.99 27.76 19.31
C ILE A 13 -18.77 28.65 20.53
N ASN A 14 -17.55 28.63 21.09
CA ASN A 14 -17.17 29.51 22.18
C ASN A 14 -16.65 30.86 21.68
N ALA A 15 -16.29 31.76 22.59
CA ALA A 15 -15.75 33.08 22.25
C ALA A 15 -14.43 33.06 21.44
N HIS A 16 -13.75 31.91 21.36
CA HIS A 16 -12.51 31.71 20.63
C HIS A 16 -12.71 30.96 19.30
N ASP A 17 -13.94 30.89 18.80
CA ASP A 17 -14.30 30.16 17.56
C ASP A 17 -13.96 28.66 17.59
N ARG A 18 -13.99 28.05 18.79
CA ARG A 18 -13.76 26.62 18.98
C ARG A 18 -15.03 25.90 19.35
N PHE A 19 -15.13 24.64 18.92
CA PHE A 19 -16.24 23.79 19.27
C PHE A 19 -16.10 23.25 20.70
N VAL A 20 -17.19 23.36 21.46
CA VAL A 20 -17.35 22.79 22.80
C VAL A 20 -18.56 21.87 22.77
N THR A 21 -18.43 20.65 23.29
CA THR A 21 -19.56 19.70 23.30
C THR A 21 -20.65 20.13 24.28
N VAL A 22 -21.91 19.99 23.87
CA VAL A 22 -23.09 20.24 24.70
C VAL A 22 -23.78 18.91 25.01
N ASP A 23 -24.44 18.83 26.16
CA ASP A 23 -25.17 17.62 26.59
C ASP A 23 -26.61 17.57 26.07
N GLU A 24 -27.07 18.64 25.42
CA GLU A 24 -28.38 18.72 24.80
C GLU A 24 -28.44 17.88 23.52
N PHE A 25 -29.50 17.10 23.40
CA PHE A 25 -29.82 16.42 22.16
C PHE A 25 -30.30 17.43 21.12
N ARG A 26 -29.47 17.69 20.10
CA ARG A 26 -29.83 18.51 18.95
C ARG A 26 -30.01 17.62 17.73
N PHE A 27 -31.22 17.62 17.17
CA PHE A 27 -31.45 17.03 15.86
C PHE A 27 -30.85 17.97 14.81
N GLN A 28 -29.97 17.45 13.96
CA GLN A 28 -29.45 18.22 12.86
C GLN A 28 -30.20 17.91 11.58
N MET A 29 -30.40 18.96 10.78
CA MET A 29 -30.91 18.86 9.42
C MET A 29 -29.80 18.86 8.37
N TRP A 30 -28.53 18.75 8.78
CA TRP A 30 -27.39 18.69 7.86
C TRP A 30 -27.41 17.27 7.28
N GLY A 31 -27.68 17.17 5.98
CA GLY A 31 -28.21 15.95 5.34
C GLY A 31 -27.34 14.70 5.48
N ALA A 32 -27.83 13.58 4.94
CA ALA A 32 -27.22 12.24 5.03
C ALA A 32 -25.71 12.14 4.72
N ALA A 33 -25.15 13.13 4.01
CA ALA A 33 -23.73 13.24 3.67
C ALA A 33 -22.79 13.39 4.88
N ASP A 34 -23.25 13.91 6.02
CA ASP A 34 -22.41 14.08 7.22
C ASP A 34 -22.23 12.79 8.04
N GLY A 35 -22.91 11.70 7.65
CA GLY A 35 -22.70 10.38 8.25
C GLY A 35 -23.38 10.17 9.60
N GLU A 36 -24.38 10.99 9.95
CA GLU A 36 -25.14 10.83 11.19
C GLU A 36 -25.83 9.45 11.24
N ALA A 37 -26.48 9.02 10.17
CA ALA A 37 -27.10 7.70 10.09
C ALA A 37 -26.05 6.59 10.31
N SER A 38 -24.93 6.64 9.61
CA SER A 38 -23.83 5.69 9.84
C SER A 38 -23.30 5.74 11.27
N LEU A 39 -23.20 6.92 11.90
CA LEU A 39 -22.75 7.03 13.28
C LEU A 39 -23.77 6.46 14.28
N ARG A 40 -25.07 6.60 14.00
CA ARG A 40 -26.16 6.05 14.83
C ARG A 40 -26.28 4.53 14.68
N PHE A 41 -26.19 4.02 13.44
CA PHE A 41 -26.38 2.60 13.14
C PHE A 41 -25.09 1.77 13.31
N TRP A 42 -23.94 2.27 12.83
CA TRP A 42 -22.68 1.50 12.74
C TRP A 42 -21.66 1.94 13.80
N GLY A 43 -21.83 3.14 14.37
CA GLY A 43 -20.99 3.67 15.43
C GLY A 43 -19.80 4.50 14.92
N VAL A 44 -18.77 4.59 15.75
CA VAL A 44 -17.55 5.38 15.48
C VAL A 44 -16.42 4.44 15.08
N ALA A 45 -15.78 4.70 13.95
CA ALA A 45 -14.49 4.11 13.61
C ALA A 45 -13.37 4.93 14.26
N HIS A 46 -12.36 4.23 14.76
CA HIS A 46 -11.34 4.79 15.61
C HIS A 46 -9.97 4.21 15.25
N ARG A 47 -8.94 5.05 15.26
CA ARG A 47 -7.53 4.64 15.19
C ARG A 47 -6.67 5.55 16.06
N GLU A 48 -5.73 4.93 16.75
CA GLU A 48 -4.69 5.61 17.52
C GLU A 48 -3.35 5.47 16.81
N ARG A 49 -2.45 6.42 17.03
CA ARG A 49 -1.04 6.36 16.64
C ARG A 49 -0.20 6.96 17.75
N THR A 50 0.92 6.30 18.06
CA THR A 50 1.86 6.77 19.07
C THR A 50 3.04 7.51 18.42
N TYR A 51 3.54 8.53 19.10
CA TYR A 51 4.64 9.38 18.64
C TYR A 51 5.64 9.63 19.76
N LYS A 52 6.90 9.85 19.36
CA LYS A 52 7.97 10.39 20.20
C LYS A 52 8.36 11.78 19.70
N SER A 53 8.97 12.56 20.57
CA SER A 53 9.52 13.88 20.27
C SER A 53 10.69 14.14 21.21
N ASP A 54 11.71 14.84 20.71
CA ASP A 54 12.84 15.28 21.55
C ASP A 54 12.47 16.47 22.45
N MET A 55 11.34 17.13 22.17
CA MET A 55 10.80 18.24 22.95
C MET A 55 9.86 17.76 24.06
N ASN A 56 9.71 18.58 25.10
CA ASN A 56 8.71 18.38 26.16
C ASN A 56 7.29 18.26 25.59
N ASN A 57 6.57 17.20 26.00
CA ASN A 57 5.23 16.83 25.54
C ASN A 57 4.23 18.00 25.53
N ARG A 58 4.18 18.82 26.59
CA ARG A 58 3.27 19.98 26.65
C ARG A 58 3.53 21.00 25.55
N LYS A 59 4.80 21.25 25.23
CA LYS A 59 5.18 22.17 24.13
C LYS A 59 4.79 21.58 22.78
N VAL A 60 4.92 20.27 22.62
CA VAL A 60 4.52 19.56 21.39
C VAL A 60 3.01 19.65 21.20
N ILE A 61 2.23 19.40 22.24
CA ILE A 61 0.77 19.50 22.23
C ILE A 61 0.33 20.92 21.86
N PHE A 62 0.92 21.95 22.47
CA PHE A 62 0.60 23.35 22.13
C PHE A 62 0.93 23.69 20.67
N ARG A 63 2.03 23.14 20.12
CA ARG A 63 2.35 23.29 18.69
C ARG A 63 1.35 22.53 17.82
N ALA A 64 0.98 21.32 18.21
CA ALA A 64 -0.02 20.50 17.54
C ALA A 64 -1.38 21.23 17.48
N GLU A 65 -1.80 21.85 18.57
CA GLU A 65 -3.02 22.66 18.63
C GLU A 65 -3.02 23.78 17.57
N LYS A 66 -1.93 24.55 17.50
CA LYS A 66 -1.78 25.61 16.47
C LYS A 66 -1.84 25.07 15.05
N ARG A 67 -1.21 23.90 14.79
CA ARG A 67 -1.25 23.24 13.48
C ARG A 67 -2.62 22.62 13.18
N MET A 68 -3.32 22.11 14.18
CA MET A 68 -4.65 21.53 14.03
C MET A 68 -5.72 22.57 13.66
N ILE A 69 -5.59 23.78 14.20
CA ILE A 69 -6.46 24.92 13.83
C ILE A 69 -6.32 25.28 12.33
N THR A 70 -5.16 25.04 11.70
CA THR A 70 -5.01 25.28 10.26
C THR A 70 -5.53 24.12 9.41
N LEU A 71 -5.67 22.92 9.98
CA LEU A 71 -6.21 21.73 9.30
C LEU A 71 -7.74 21.67 9.33
N GLY A 72 -8.35 22.21 10.38
CA GLY A 72 -9.79 22.16 10.60
C GLY A 72 -10.24 23.10 11.71
N ARG A 73 -11.47 22.93 12.19
CA ARG A 73 -11.98 23.76 13.30
C ARG A 73 -11.54 23.19 14.64
N GLY A 74 -10.98 24.03 15.51
CA GLY A 74 -10.52 23.63 16.84
C GLY A 74 -11.65 23.08 17.72
N ILE A 75 -11.34 22.10 18.55
CA ILE A 75 -12.25 21.51 19.55
C ILE A 75 -11.60 21.66 20.92
N ASN A 76 -12.38 22.11 21.89
CA ASN A 76 -12.01 22.06 23.30
C ASN A 76 -12.72 20.85 23.92
N TYR A 77 -11.94 19.85 24.33
CA TYR A 77 -12.44 18.67 25.03
C TYR A 77 -12.67 19.00 26.51
N LYS A 78 -13.80 18.55 27.08
CA LYS A 78 -14.08 18.73 28.52
C LYS A 78 -13.31 17.70 29.35
N SER A 79 -13.18 16.48 28.84
CA SER A 79 -12.53 15.37 29.53
C SER A 79 -11.01 15.52 29.64
N ASN A 80 -10.39 16.22 28.70
CA ASN A 80 -8.96 16.48 28.70
C ASN A 80 -8.67 17.90 28.18
N PRO A 81 -8.57 18.90 29.08
CA PRO A 81 -8.33 20.30 28.71
C PRO A 81 -6.98 20.51 28.01
N ASP A 82 -6.00 19.64 28.29
CA ASP A 82 -4.67 19.70 27.71
C ASP A 82 -4.62 19.02 26.32
N ALA A 83 -5.69 18.36 25.87
CA ALA A 83 -5.71 17.74 24.55
C ALA A 83 -5.89 18.79 23.44
N ALA A 84 -5.04 18.73 22.42
CA ALA A 84 -5.23 19.46 21.18
C ALA A 84 -6.28 18.75 20.31
N GLY A 85 -7.32 19.47 19.88
CA GLY A 85 -8.43 18.90 19.13
C GLY A 85 -8.79 19.67 17.89
N CYS A 86 -9.18 18.97 16.81
CA CYS A 86 -9.86 19.60 15.68
C CYS A 86 -10.81 18.66 14.95
N ILE A 87 -11.84 19.21 14.32
CA ILE A 87 -12.67 18.52 13.33
C ILE A 87 -12.23 18.94 11.92
N VAL A 88 -11.82 17.95 11.13
CA VAL A 88 -11.42 18.13 9.74
C VAL A 88 -12.54 17.61 8.85
N ARG A 89 -13.18 18.54 8.13
CA ARG A 89 -14.15 18.19 7.09
C ARG A 89 -13.40 17.98 5.77
N THR A 90 -13.71 16.89 5.09
CA THR A 90 -13.23 16.67 3.72
C THR A 90 -14.42 16.70 2.78
N TYR A 91 -14.22 17.14 1.54
CA TYR A 91 -15.32 17.25 0.58
C TYR A 91 -15.92 15.89 0.17
N ILE A 92 -15.10 14.84 0.22
CA ILE A 92 -15.43 13.51 -0.32
C ILE A 92 -15.71 12.49 0.80
N PHE A 93 -15.10 12.67 1.98
CA PHE A 93 -15.25 11.74 3.10
C PHE A 93 -15.92 12.40 4.30
N TYR A 94 -16.47 11.56 5.16
CA TYR A 94 -17.02 11.93 6.46
C TYR A 94 -16.05 12.77 7.29
N PRO A 95 -16.57 13.64 8.18
CA PRO A 95 -15.72 14.42 9.08
C PRO A 95 -14.88 13.53 9.99
N VAL A 96 -13.62 13.91 10.18
CA VAL A 96 -12.68 13.24 11.08
C VAL A 96 -12.37 14.16 12.23
N VAL A 97 -12.58 13.68 13.46
CA VAL A 97 -12.19 14.36 14.69
C VAL A 97 -10.82 13.82 15.10
N LEU A 98 -9.86 14.73 15.27
CA LEU A 98 -8.53 14.43 15.78
C LEU A 98 -8.43 14.91 17.22
N ALA A 99 -7.85 14.08 18.08
CA ALA A 99 -7.43 14.42 19.44
C ALA A 99 -5.96 14.03 19.60
N PHE A 100 -5.12 14.99 19.96
CA PHE A 100 -3.70 14.78 20.24
C PHE A 100 -3.40 15.13 21.69
N TYR A 101 -2.93 14.15 22.45
CA TYR A 101 -2.74 14.27 23.88
C TYR A 101 -1.57 13.42 24.36
N GLU A 102 -1.13 13.69 25.58
CA GLU A 102 -0.22 12.82 26.32
C GLU A 102 -1.06 11.78 27.08
N ASN A 103 -0.80 10.50 26.83
CA ASN A 103 -1.50 9.42 27.50
C ASN A 103 -0.99 9.23 28.94
N LYS A 104 -1.58 8.29 29.69
CA LYS A 104 -1.22 8.04 31.10
C LYS A 104 0.21 7.55 31.29
N GLU A 105 0.85 7.05 30.23
CA GLU A 105 2.22 6.53 30.23
C GLU A 105 3.24 7.62 29.83
N GLY A 106 2.79 8.86 29.58
CA GLY A 106 3.65 9.95 29.13
C GLY A 106 4.01 9.88 27.64
N VAL A 107 3.30 9.07 26.86
CA VAL A 107 3.51 8.92 25.41
C VAL A 107 2.54 9.83 24.66
N LEU A 108 3.03 10.47 23.60
CA LEU A 108 2.18 11.31 22.74
C LEU A 108 1.34 10.43 21.82
N GLU A 109 0.04 10.68 21.81
CA GLU A 109 -0.93 9.86 21.10
C GLU A 109 -1.86 10.73 20.25
N LEU A 110 -2.06 10.33 19.00
CA LEU A 110 -3.08 10.89 18.12
C LEU A 110 -4.22 9.88 17.96
N ALA A 111 -5.37 10.21 18.53
CA ALA A 111 -6.61 9.49 18.30
C ALA A 111 -7.41 10.18 17.18
N ALA A 112 -7.82 9.39 16.18
CA ALA A 112 -8.64 9.83 15.06
C ALA A 112 -9.99 9.09 15.06
N PHE A 113 -11.07 9.85 15.02
CA PHE A 113 -12.45 9.36 15.09
C PHE A 113 -13.25 9.80 13.87
N THR A 114 -14.03 8.90 13.28
CA THR A 114 -14.90 9.18 12.13
C THR A 114 -16.14 8.29 12.20
N PRO A 115 -17.28 8.62 11.56
CA PRO A 115 -18.39 7.68 11.40
C PRO A 115 -17.91 6.38 10.77
N ARG A 116 -18.39 5.23 11.27
CA ARG A 116 -18.03 3.91 10.74
C ARG A 116 -18.72 3.68 9.40
N TRP A 117 -17.91 3.53 8.35
CA TRP A 117 -18.30 3.31 6.97
C TRP A 117 -17.20 2.56 6.21
N LEU A 118 -17.48 2.16 4.97
CA LEU A 118 -16.53 1.47 4.10
C LEU A 118 -15.25 2.28 3.83
N THR A 119 -15.36 3.62 3.84
CA THR A 119 -14.25 4.54 3.53
C THR A 119 -13.57 5.14 4.76
N SER A 120 -13.98 4.76 5.99
CA SER A 120 -13.44 5.36 7.22
C SER A 120 -11.92 5.25 7.33
N GLY A 121 -11.34 4.12 6.92
CA GLY A 121 -9.90 3.92 6.95
C GLY A 121 -9.14 4.91 6.03
N LEU A 122 -9.69 5.18 4.85
CA LEU A 122 -9.11 6.13 3.90
C LEU A 122 -9.25 7.58 4.37
N ALA A 123 -10.41 7.92 4.95
CA ALA A 123 -10.67 9.23 5.55
C ALA A 123 -9.67 9.52 6.68
N ILE A 124 -9.54 8.59 7.64
CA ILE A 124 -8.57 8.69 8.75
C ILE A 124 -7.16 8.80 8.19
N SER A 125 -6.76 7.91 7.28
CA SER A 125 -5.39 7.90 6.73
C SER A 125 -5.04 9.23 6.06
N THR A 126 -5.97 9.79 5.29
CA THR A 126 -5.78 11.08 4.58
C THR A 126 -5.60 12.23 5.57
N VAL A 127 -6.45 12.30 6.59
CA VAL A 127 -6.42 13.39 7.59
C VAL A 127 -5.19 13.26 8.49
N VAL A 128 -4.86 12.04 8.94
CA VAL A 128 -3.65 11.81 9.74
C VAL A 128 -2.39 12.15 8.95
N ARG A 129 -2.30 11.79 7.67
CA ARG A 129 -1.15 12.17 6.83
C ARG A 129 -0.99 13.70 6.71
N LYS A 130 -2.10 14.45 6.64
CA LYS A 130 -2.04 15.92 6.65
C LYS A 130 -1.53 16.45 7.98
N PHE A 131 -1.92 15.84 9.09
CA PHE A 131 -1.41 16.16 10.43
C PHE A 131 0.08 15.86 10.56
N GLU A 132 0.51 14.64 10.20
CA GLU A 132 1.93 14.23 10.22
C GLU A 132 2.79 15.20 9.39
N LYS A 133 2.32 15.58 8.19
CA LYS A 133 3.00 16.58 7.36
C LYS A 133 3.07 17.97 8.02
N ALA A 134 2.05 18.37 8.77
CA ALA A 134 2.04 19.66 9.46
C ALA A 134 2.94 19.67 10.71
N MET A 135 3.26 18.49 11.25
CA MET A 135 4.09 18.26 12.42
C MET A 135 5.48 17.71 12.07
N ASP A 136 5.86 17.76 10.79
CA ASP A 136 7.15 17.28 10.30
C ASP A 136 8.31 17.94 11.05
N GLY A 137 9.28 17.14 11.47
CA GLY A 137 10.41 17.56 12.32
C GLY A 137 10.07 17.89 13.78
N VAL A 138 8.82 17.72 14.23
CA VAL A 138 8.42 17.90 15.65
C VAL A 138 8.11 16.56 16.32
N ILE A 139 7.50 15.63 15.58
CA ILE A 139 7.12 14.32 16.09
C ILE A 139 7.62 13.22 15.14
N GLU A 140 8.01 12.09 15.70
CA GLU A 140 8.35 10.88 14.96
C GLU A 140 7.42 9.74 15.41
N ARG A 141 6.88 8.98 14.46
CA ARG A 141 5.96 7.87 14.77
C ARG A 141 6.74 6.74 15.45
N MET A 142 6.21 6.22 16.57
CA MET A 142 6.86 5.12 17.32
C MET A 142 6.49 3.74 16.77
N ASP A 143 5.28 3.57 16.23
CA ASP A 143 4.83 2.26 15.75
C ASP A 143 5.61 1.81 14.50
N PRO A 144 6.34 0.68 14.56
CA PRO A 144 7.08 0.13 13.41
C PRO A 144 6.19 -0.57 12.36
N GLU A 145 4.87 -0.59 12.54
CA GLU A 145 3.95 -1.30 11.66
C GLU A 145 3.07 -0.36 10.84
N ASP A 146 3.67 0.18 9.79
CA ASP A 146 3.08 0.09 8.47
C ASP A 146 4.18 0.50 7.50
N LYS A 147 4.96 -0.49 7.01
CA LYS A 147 5.52 -0.37 5.66
C LYS A 147 4.40 0.19 4.81
N SER A 148 4.64 1.39 4.28
CA SER A 148 3.62 2.20 3.61
C SER A 148 2.80 1.28 2.70
N LEU A 149 1.47 1.46 2.63
CA LEU A 149 0.66 0.73 1.64
C LEU A 149 1.31 0.78 0.25
N SER A 150 2.03 1.86 -0.08
CA SER A 150 2.83 1.93 -1.31
C SER A 150 3.96 0.91 -1.38
N GLU A 151 4.70 0.66 -0.31
CA GLU A 151 5.76 -0.35 -0.23
C GLU A 151 5.18 -1.75 -0.28
N LYS A 152 4.09 -2.03 0.44
CA LYS A 152 3.39 -3.33 0.36
C LYS A 152 2.85 -3.58 -1.05
N ILE A 153 2.34 -2.55 -1.72
CA ILE A 153 1.87 -2.62 -3.12
C ILE A 153 3.06 -2.80 -4.06
N HIS A 154 4.16 -2.09 -3.86
CA HIS A 154 5.38 -2.21 -4.66
C HIS A 154 5.96 -3.63 -4.55
N ASP A 155 6.09 -4.16 -3.33
CA ASP A 155 6.51 -5.54 -3.06
C ASP A 155 5.59 -6.56 -3.72
N PHE A 156 4.27 -6.30 -3.73
CA PHE A 156 3.30 -7.17 -4.40
C PHE A 156 3.47 -7.14 -5.93
N PHE A 157 3.67 -5.97 -6.53
CA PHE A 157 3.92 -5.83 -7.96
C PHE A 157 5.26 -6.44 -8.37
N GLU A 158 6.31 -6.27 -7.58
CA GLU A 158 7.61 -6.91 -7.80
C GLU A 158 7.54 -8.43 -7.71
N LYS A 159 6.88 -8.97 -6.67
CA LYS A 159 6.64 -10.42 -6.55
C LYS A 159 5.85 -10.94 -7.74
N LYS A 160 4.83 -10.21 -8.20
CA LYS A 160 4.02 -10.60 -9.38
C LYS A 160 4.84 -10.55 -10.69
N LYS A 161 5.72 -9.56 -10.86
CA LYS A 161 6.66 -9.48 -12.00
C LYS A 161 7.65 -10.64 -11.99
N LYS A 162 8.31 -10.92 -10.85
CA LYS A 162 9.25 -12.05 -10.72
C LYS A 162 8.58 -13.40 -11.03
N LYS A 163 7.37 -13.64 -10.50
CA LYS A 163 6.61 -14.88 -10.77
C LYS A 163 6.21 -15.03 -12.24
N ARG A 164 5.92 -13.92 -12.93
CA ARG A 164 5.68 -13.92 -14.40
C ARG A 164 6.96 -14.21 -15.19
N GLN A 165 8.11 -13.70 -14.75
CA GLN A 165 9.41 -13.96 -15.38
C GLN A 165 9.78 -15.44 -15.27
N GLU A 166 9.72 -16.02 -14.06
CA GLU A 166 10.01 -17.44 -13.82
C GLU A 166 9.10 -18.36 -14.65
N ASN A 167 7.82 -18.04 -14.76
CA ASN A 167 6.90 -18.84 -15.59
C ASN A 167 7.21 -18.72 -17.09
N LYS A 168 7.70 -17.56 -17.57
CA LYS A 168 8.16 -17.42 -18.96
C LYS A 168 9.42 -18.25 -19.21
N ASP A 169 10.37 -18.24 -18.28
CA ASP A 169 11.62 -18.98 -18.41
C ASP A 169 11.40 -20.50 -18.34
N LYS A 170 10.51 -20.96 -17.44
CA LYS A 170 10.07 -22.37 -17.40
C LYS A 170 9.44 -22.82 -18.73
N ARG A 171 8.56 -21.99 -19.32
CA ARG A 171 7.95 -22.27 -20.63
C ARG A 171 8.98 -22.29 -21.76
N ARG A 172 9.98 -21.40 -21.73
CA ARG A 172 11.08 -21.40 -22.72
C ARG A 172 11.93 -22.67 -22.59
N LYS A 173 12.32 -23.04 -21.38
CA LYS A 173 13.07 -24.28 -21.12
C LYS A 173 12.32 -25.53 -21.58
N GLN A 174 11.01 -25.64 -21.30
CA GLN A 174 10.17 -26.74 -21.80
C GLN A 174 10.05 -26.77 -23.34
N LYS A 175 9.98 -25.60 -24.00
CA LYS A 175 9.95 -25.56 -25.47
C LYS A 175 11.29 -25.95 -26.08
N ILE A 176 12.39 -25.59 -25.44
CA ILE A 176 13.74 -25.96 -25.88
C ILE A 176 13.93 -27.46 -25.70
N SER A 177 13.57 -28.03 -24.54
CA SER A 177 13.71 -29.47 -24.30
C SER A 177 12.89 -30.28 -25.32
N LYS A 178 11.62 -29.91 -25.55
CA LYS A 178 10.79 -30.59 -26.56
C LYS A 178 11.40 -30.53 -27.97
N ARG A 179 11.97 -29.39 -28.37
CA ARG A 179 12.63 -29.27 -29.68
C ARG A 179 13.90 -30.11 -29.78
N ILE A 180 14.62 -30.26 -28.68
CA ILE A 180 15.81 -31.13 -28.62
C ILE A 180 15.37 -32.58 -28.76
N ASP A 181 14.37 -33.02 -27.99
CA ASP A 181 13.82 -34.37 -28.06
C ASP A 181 13.30 -34.68 -29.48
N ASP A 182 12.48 -33.79 -30.07
CA ASP A 182 11.96 -33.93 -31.44
C ASP A 182 13.07 -34.00 -32.51
N ASN A 183 14.21 -33.34 -32.28
CA ASN A 183 15.35 -33.37 -33.21
C ASN A 183 16.16 -34.66 -33.06
N ILE A 184 16.35 -35.14 -31.83
CA ILE A 184 17.02 -36.41 -31.54
C ILE A 184 16.24 -37.56 -32.17
N ASP A 185 14.91 -37.60 -32.00
CA ASP A 185 14.06 -38.65 -32.58
C ASP A 185 14.19 -38.69 -34.11
N LYS A 186 14.21 -37.52 -34.76
CA LYS A 186 14.40 -37.43 -36.22
C LYS A 186 15.80 -37.86 -36.68
N GLU A 187 16.84 -37.56 -35.92
CA GLU A 187 18.19 -38.04 -36.24
C GLU A 187 18.31 -39.54 -36.07
N VAL A 188 17.70 -40.10 -35.03
CA VAL A 188 17.65 -41.55 -34.80
C VAL A 188 16.89 -42.26 -35.92
N GLU A 189 15.72 -41.76 -36.34
CA GLU A 189 14.98 -42.30 -37.49
C GLU A 189 15.82 -42.28 -38.77
N ARG A 190 16.46 -41.15 -39.09
CA ARG A 190 17.36 -41.05 -40.26
C ARG A 190 18.53 -42.02 -40.19
N ALA A 191 19.12 -42.22 -39.00
CA ALA A 191 20.21 -43.17 -38.82
C ALA A 191 19.75 -44.62 -39.01
N ILE A 192 18.55 -44.97 -38.53
CA ILE A 192 17.94 -46.29 -38.73
C ILE A 192 17.65 -46.52 -40.21
N ASP A 193 17.09 -45.54 -40.92
CA ASP A 193 16.80 -45.65 -42.36
C ASP A 193 18.08 -45.75 -43.19
N ASN A 194 19.12 -44.97 -42.84
CA ASN A 194 20.42 -45.08 -43.49
C ASN A 194 21.07 -46.45 -43.26
N MET A 195 20.93 -47.03 -42.06
CA MET A 195 21.41 -48.39 -41.77
C MET A 195 20.62 -49.46 -42.52
N LYS A 196 19.30 -49.32 -42.65
CA LYS A 196 18.47 -50.22 -43.45
C LYS A 196 18.83 -50.15 -44.94
N ASN A 197 18.95 -48.94 -45.50
CA ASN A 197 19.35 -48.76 -46.90
C ASN A 197 20.75 -49.33 -47.19
N LYS A 198 21.69 -49.21 -46.24
CA LYS A 198 23.02 -49.86 -46.34
C LYS A 198 22.94 -51.38 -46.23
N ALA A 199 22.05 -51.94 -45.40
CA ALA A 199 21.88 -53.39 -45.25
C ALA A 199 21.15 -54.03 -46.45
N ASP A 200 20.24 -53.29 -47.07
CA ASP A 200 19.48 -53.73 -48.26
C ASP A 200 20.29 -53.61 -49.57
N GLY A 201 21.58 -53.23 -49.50
CA GLY A 201 22.48 -53.20 -50.65
C GLY A 201 22.21 -52.08 -51.65
N VAL A 202 21.49 -51.03 -51.23
CA VAL A 202 21.32 -49.82 -52.05
C VAL A 202 22.57 -48.95 -51.88
N GLU A 203 23.53 -49.10 -52.78
CA GLU A 203 24.66 -48.18 -52.91
C GLU A 203 24.13 -46.80 -53.33
N THR A 204 23.83 -45.93 -52.36
CA THR A 204 23.75 -44.50 -52.64
C THR A 204 25.17 -44.00 -52.87
N ASN A 205 25.37 -43.50 -54.09
CA ASN A 205 26.62 -43.02 -54.65
C ASN A 205 27.07 -41.72 -53.93
N ASP A 206 27.51 -41.81 -52.68
CA ASP A 206 28.02 -40.70 -51.84
C ASP A 206 29.43 -40.26 -52.27
N SER A 207 29.62 -39.99 -53.56
CA SER A 207 30.86 -39.44 -54.12
C SER A 207 31.04 -37.93 -53.86
N GLN A 208 30.11 -37.31 -53.12
CA GLN A 208 30.07 -35.86 -52.90
C GLN A 208 30.36 -35.46 -51.45
N VAL A 209 30.01 -36.29 -50.45
CA VAL A 209 30.29 -35.99 -49.03
C VAL A 209 31.78 -36.12 -48.69
N ASP A 210 32.49 -37.08 -49.31
CA ASP A 210 33.93 -37.24 -49.10
C ASP A 210 34.76 -36.09 -49.72
N LYS A 211 34.22 -35.40 -50.74
CA LYS A 211 34.86 -34.22 -51.34
C LYS A 211 34.73 -32.99 -50.44
N ASP A 212 33.57 -32.78 -49.84
CA ASP A 212 33.33 -31.61 -48.99
C ASP A 212 34.12 -31.70 -47.67
N ILE A 213 34.36 -32.91 -47.13
CA ILE A 213 35.20 -33.11 -45.94
C ILE A 213 36.69 -32.86 -46.25
N ALA A 214 37.16 -33.26 -47.43
CA ALA A 214 38.54 -33.01 -47.85
C ALA A 214 38.82 -31.52 -48.14
N GLU A 215 37.81 -30.75 -48.55
CA GLU A 215 37.94 -29.31 -48.80
C GLU A 215 37.98 -28.50 -47.49
N VAL A 216 37.21 -28.91 -46.47
CA VAL A 216 37.24 -28.28 -45.13
C VAL A 216 38.52 -28.58 -44.36
N LEU A 217 39.12 -29.76 -44.53
CA LEU A 217 40.39 -30.13 -43.87
C LEU A 217 41.63 -29.51 -44.52
N ASN A 218 41.54 -29.06 -45.78
CA ASN A 218 42.63 -28.37 -46.49
C ASN A 218 42.47 -26.84 -46.53
N ALA A 219 41.41 -26.28 -45.92
CA ALA A 219 41.27 -24.84 -45.77
C ALA A 219 42.30 -24.32 -44.75
N ASP A 220 43.26 -23.54 -45.23
CA ASP A 220 44.32 -22.92 -44.43
C ASP A 220 43.71 -21.81 -43.56
N TRP A 221 43.73 -21.98 -42.24
CA TRP A 221 43.11 -21.06 -41.27
C TRP A 221 44.02 -19.89 -40.89
N ASN A 222 44.69 -19.29 -41.87
CA ASN A 222 45.49 -18.07 -41.68
C ASN A 222 44.98 -16.95 -42.58
N ASP A 223 43.96 -16.23 -42.09
CA ASP A 223 43.75 -14.79 -42.29
C ASP A 223 42.71 -14.26 -41.28
#